data_AF-A0A4Y2Q1P5-F1
#
_entry.id   AF-A0A4Y2Q1P5-F1
#
_cell.length_a   1.000
_cell.length_b   1.000
_cell.length_c   1.000
_cell.angle_alpha   90.00
_cell.angle_beta   90.00
_cell.angle_gamma   90.00
#
_symmetry.space_group_name_H-M   'P 1'
#
loop_
_entity.id
_entity.type
_entity.pdbx_description
1 polymer ?
#
loop_
_entity_poly.entity_id
_entity_poly.type
_entity_poly.pdbx_seq_one_letter_code
_entity_poly.pdbx_strand_id
1 'polypeptide(L)'
;MNFLMIISWTRNSSGVKKTHSVCENTEAQYYSPSSWFETSTKIVSKEEAEDISNLLFAEGMINLVVKWTNVKINECRMKYSDQNRHELMDTNEIEINVFLGILFYSAVFR
;
A
#
# COMPACT_ATOMS: atom_id res chain seq x y z
N MET A 1 18.04 4.53 -22.52
CA MET A 1 17.12 4.12 -23.60
C MET A 1 16.31 2.95 -23.08
N ASN A 2 15.06 3.20 -22.68
CA ASN A 2 14.17 2.14 -22.17
C ASN A 2 13.21 1.72 -23.29
N PHE A 3 13.32 0.47 -23.74
CA PHE A 3 12.36 -0.14 -24.65
C PHE A 3 11.24 -0.78 -23.83
N LEU A 4 10.00 -0.31 -24.00
CA LEU A 4 8.82 -0.95 -23.43
C LEU A 4 8.33 -2.03 -24.41
N MET A 5 8.44 -3.30 -24.02
CA MET A 5 7.85 -4.43 -24.74
C MET A 5 6.42 -4.64 -24.20
N ILE A 6 5.42 -4.20 -24.95
CA ILE A 6 4.02 -4.49 -24.61
C ILE A 6 3.60 -5.77 -25.32
N ILE A 7 3.33 -6.83 -24.55
CA ILE A 7 2.78 -8.09 -25.06
C ILE A 7 1.26 -8.02 -24.90
N SER A 8 0.55 -7.68 -25.97
CA SER A 8 -0.91 -7.75 -26.01
C SER A 8 -1.39 -9.11 -26.49
N TRP A 9 -2.38 -9.69 -25.80
CA TRP A 9 -3.04 -10.92 -26.19
C TRP A 9 -4.47 -10.60 -26.65
N THR A 10 -4.81 -10.89 -27.90
CA THR A 10 -6.19 -10.83 -28.40
C THR A 10 -6.73 -12.23 -28.60
N ARG A 11 -7.85 -12.56 -27.94
CA ARG A 11 -8.54 -13.84 -28.08
C ARG A 11 -9.68 -13.66 -29.08
N ASN A 12 -9.60 -14.33 -30.23
CA ASN A 12 -10.74 -14.49 -31.15
C ASN A 12 -11.20 -15.96 -31.13
N SER A 13 -12.43 -16.23 -31.57
CA SER A 13 -13.15 -17.50 -31.44
C SER A 13 -12.54 -18.71 -32.18
N SER A 14 -11.39 -18.55 -32.85
CA SER A 14 -10.63 -19.62 -33.50
C SER A 14 -9.20 -19.82 -32.96
N GLY A 15 -8.86 -19.24 -31.79
CA GLY A 15 -7.59 -19.47 -31.10
C GLY A 15 -6.70 -18.23 -30.99
N VAL A 16 -5.63 -18.37 -30.21
CA VAL A 16 -4.76 -17.27 -29.77
C VAL A 16 -3.52 -17.17 -30.65
N LYS A 17 -3.26 -16.01 -31.26
CA LYS A 17 -2.07 -15.74 -32.06
C LYS A 17 -1.24 -14.63 -31.43
N LYS A 18 0.08 -14.83 -31.34
CA LYS A 18 1.06 -13.80 -30.97
C LYS A 18 1.50 -13.09 -32.23
N THR A 19 1.42 -11.77 -32.26
CA THR A 19 2.03 -10.93 -33.29
C THR A 19 2.88 -9.87 -32.61
N HIS A 20 4.14 -9.78 -32.98
CA HIS A 20 5.05 -8.74 -32.53
C HIS A 20 4.99 -7.58 -33.51
N SER A 21 4.47 -6.43 -33.08
CA SER A 21 4.59 -5.18 -33.82
C SER A 21 5.34 -4.18 -32.95
N VAL A 22 6.50 -3.74 -33.44
CA VAL A 22 7.23 -2.59 -32.91
C VAL A 22 6.63 -1.36 -33.58
N CYS A 23 6.07 -0.45 -32.78
CA CYS A 23 5.47 0.77 -33.29
C CYS A 23 6.25 1.98 -32.76
N GLU A 24 6.75 2.82 -33.66
CA GLU A 24 7.37 4.10 -33.36
C GLU A 24 6.31 5.13 -32.95
N ASN A 25 6.66 5.98 -31.97
CA ASN A 25 5.80 7.00 -31.40
C ASN A 25 5.35 8.01 -32.47
N THR A 26 4.07 8.02 -32.81
CA THR A 26 3.42 9.18 -33.45
C THR A 26 2.06 9.41 -32.81
N GLU A 27 1.85 10.67 -32.43
CA GLU A 27 0.70 11.19 -31.68
C GLU A 27 -0.61 10.92 -32.43
N ALA A 28 -1.54 10.22 -31.77
CA ALA A 28 -2.93 10.12 -32.20
C ALA A 28 -3.82 10.54 -31.03
N GLN A 29 -4.29 11.80 -31.07
CA GLN A 29 -5.35 12.27 -30.19
C GLN A 29 -6.71 11.81 -30.73
N TYR A 30 -7.36 10.90 -30.01
CA TYR A 30 -8.75 10.51 -30.24
C TYR A 30 -9.58 10.98 -29.04
N TYR A 31 -10.36 12.04 -29.19
CA TYR A 31 -11.30 12.50 -28.17
C TYR A 31 -12.52 11.57 -28.13
N SER A 32 -12.64 10.78 -27.05
CA SER A 32 -13.84 9.99 -26.72
C SER A 32 -14.67 10.71 -25.64
N PRO A 33 -16.01 10.88 -25.79
CA PRO A 33 -16.86 11.64 -24.86
C PRO A 33 -17.11 11.06 -23.45
N SER A 34 -16.38 10.05 -22.96
CA SER A 34 -16.58 9.45 -21.62
C SER A 34 -15.78 10.15 -20.48
N SER A 35 -15.44 11.42 -20.68
CA SER A 35 -14.48 12.27 -19.95
C SER A 35 -14.64 12.50 -18.42
N TRP A 36 -15.44 11.74 -17.68
CA TRP A 36 -15.60 11.98 -16.23
C TRP A 36 -15.41 10.78 -15.30
N PHE A 37 -15.09 9.59 -15.82
CA PHE A 37 -14.83 8.42 -14.95
C PHE A 37 -13.64 7.60 -15.45
N GLU A 38 -12.51 8.25 -15.64
CA GLU A 38 -11.22 7.57 -15.47
C GLU A 38 -10.65 8.01 -14.13
N THR A 39 -11.07 7.34 -13.07
CA THR A 39 -10.29 7.34 -11.82
C THR A 39 -8.98 6.67 -12.18
N SER A 40 -8.02 7.47 -12.63
CA SER A 40 -6.64 7.06 -12.83
C SER A 40 -6.14 6.60 -11.47
N THR A 41 -6.25 5.31 -11.19
CA THR A 41 -5.53 4.66 -10.10
C THR A 41 -4.07 4.68 -10.52
N LYS A 42 -3.46 5.86 -10.39
CA LYS A 42 -2.02 6.00 -10.48
C LYS A 42 -1.48 5.08 -9.39
N ILE A 43 -0.86 3.98 -9.79
CA ILE A 43 -0.24 3.05 -8.86
C ILE A 43 0.90 3.84 -8.24
N VAL A 44 0.68 4.33 -7.01
CA VAL A 44 1.68 5.04 -6.22
C VAL A 44 2.85 4.08 -6.07
N SER A 45 4.04 4.53 -6.46
CA SER A 45 5.25 3.74 -6.28
C SER A 45 5.48 3.52 -4.77
N LYS A 46 6.12 2.40 -4.40
CA LYS A 46 6.37 2.08 -3.00
C LYS A 46 7.07 3.23 -2.25
N GLU A 47 7.99 3.91 -2.94
CA GLU A 47 8.78 5.03 -2.42
C GLU A 47 7.90 6.26 -2.09
N GLU A 48 6.98 6.64 -2.99
CA GLU A 48 6.02 7.72 -2.75
C GLU A 48 5.06 7.43 -1.58
N ALA A 49 4.71 6.16 -1.36
CA ALA A 49 3.84 5.76 -0.26
C ALA A 49 4.54 5.85 1.10
N GLU A 50 5.82 5.47 1.16
CA GLU A 50 6.66 5.63 2.36
C GLU A 50 6.82 7.11 2.72
N ASP A 51 7.01 7.98 1.73
CA ASP A 51 7.12 9.43 1.94
C ASP A 51 5.85 10.05 2.54
N ILE A 52 4.67 9.66 2.05
CA ILE A 52 3.39 10.16 2.60
C ILE A 52 3.18 9.67 4.04
N SER A 53 3.54 8.42 4.33
CA SER A 53 3.45 7.88 5.69
C SER A 53 4.34 8.66 6.65
N ASN A 54 5.58 8.94 6.24
CA ASN A 54 6.54 9.71 7.03
C ASN A 54 6.12 11.17 7.22
N LEU A 55 5.38 11.73 6.26
CA LEU A 55 4.80 13.08 6.36
C LEU A 55 3.65 13.14 7.37
N LEU A 56 2.79 12.11 7.39
CA LEU A 56 1.62 12.05 8.27
C LEU A 56 1.99 11.70 9.71
N PHE A 57 2.97 10.81 9.89
CA PHE A 57 3.42 10.34 11.19
C PHE A 57 4.91 10.57 11.33
N ALA A 58 5.27 11.68 12.00
CA ALA A 58 6.65 11.92 12.37
C ALA A 58 7.17 10.80 13.28
N GLU A 59 8.44 10.42 13.15
CA GLU A 59 9.10 9.38 13.95
C GLU A 59 8.90 9.60 15.47
N GLY A 60 9.00 10.86 15.93
CA GLY A 60 8.76 11.20 17.33
C GLY A 60 7.34 10.89 17.83
N MET A 61 6.34 10.94 16.96
CA MET A 61 4.97 10.56 17.30
C MET A 61 4.85 9.04 17.48
N ILE A 62 5.43 8.26 16.58
CA ILE A 62 5.45 6.79 16.67
C ILE A 62 6.14 6.37 17.97
N ASN A 63 7.29 6.97 18.28
CA ASN A 63 8.04 6.67 19.51
C ASN A 63 7.24 7.01 20.77
N LEU A 64 6.47 8.11 20.74
CA LEU A 64 5.58 8.48 21.84
C LEU A 64 4.45 7.46 22.02
N VAL A 65 3.85 7.00 20.91
CA VAL A 65 2.80 5.96 20.93
C VAL A 65 3.34 4.66 21.48
N VAL A 66 4.50 4.17 20.99
CA VAL A 66 5.17 2.96 21.50
C VAL A 66 5.41 3.07 23.00
N LYS A 67 6.00 4.19 23.45
CA LYS A 67 6.28 4.42 24.87
C LYS A 67 5.04 4.30 25.75
N TRP A 68 3.98 5.03 25.43
CA TRP A 68 2.77 5.02 26.25
C TRP A 68 1.98 3.72 26.14
N THR A 69 2.03 3.06 24.98
CA THR A 69 1.43 1.74 24.79
C THR A 69 2.13 0.72 25.69
N ASN A 70 3.46 0.70 25.73
CA ASN A 70 4.21 -0.21 26.60
C ASN A 70 4.00 0.08 28.09
N VAL A 71 3.84 1.35 28.48
CA VAL A 71 3.42 1.70 29.86
C VAL A 71 2.08 1.04 30.19
N LYS A 72 1.10 1.12 29.28
CA LYS A 72 -0.22 0.51 29.49
C LYS A 72 -0.21 -1.01 29.43
N ILE A 73 0.57 -1.61 28.55
CA ILE A 73 0.76 -3.06 28.50
C ILE A 73 1.35 -3.53 29.84
N ASN A 74 2.36 -2.86 30.37
CA ASN A 74 2.95 -3.20 31.66
C ASN A 74 1.95 -3.07 32.82
N GLU A 75 1.16 -1.99 32.87
CA GLU A 75 0.08 -1.85 33.86
C GLU A 75 -0.96 -2.98 33.76
N CYS A 76 -1.30 -3.40 32.54
CA CYS A 76 -2.23 -4.52 32.30
C CYS A 76 -1.60 -5.86 32.70
N ARG A 77 -0.33 -6.10 32.37
CA ARG A 77 0.42 -7.32 32.65
C ARG A 77 0.38 -7.67 34.14
N MET A 78 0.52 -6.67 35.01
CA MET A 78 0.46 -6.84 36.46
C MET A 78 -0.87 -7.39 36.99
N LYS A 79 -1.95 -7.34 36.20
CA LYS A 79 -3.28 -7.83 36.59
C LYS A 79 -3.51 -9.31 36.26
N TYR A 80 -2.65 -9.92 35.43
CA TYR A 80 -2.80 -11.31 35.02
C TYR A 80 -1.96 -12.25 35.88
N SER A 81 -2.49 -13.45 36.14
CA SER A 81 -1.77 -14.50 36.88
C SER A 81 -0.55 -15.02 36.12
N ASP A 82 -0.64 -15.05 34.79
CA ASP A 82 0.48 -15.34 33.90
C ASP A 82 0.83 -14.05 33.15
N GLN A 83 2.01 -13.52 33.47
CA GLN A 83 2.51 -12.26 32.96
C GLN A 83 3.29 -12.43 31.65
N ASN A 84 3.61 -13.66 31.25
CA ASN A 84 4.45 -13.95 30.09
C ASN A 84 3.64 -14.35 28.86
N ARG A 85 2.33 -14.08 28.88
CA ARG A 85 1.46 -14.34 27.73
C ARG A 85 1.88 -13.48 26.54
N HIS A 86 1.76 -14.04 25.34
CA HIS A 86 2.17 -13.35 24.12
C HIS A 86 1.42 -12.03 23.93
N GLU A 87 0.12 -11.99 24.23
CA GLU A 87 -0.71 -10.79 24.12
C GLU A 87 -0.34 -9.67 25.10
N LEU A 88 0.54 -9.94 26.07
CA LEU A 88 1.03 -8.97 27.04
C LEU A 88 2.48 -8.55 26.76
N MET A 89 3.05 -8.88 25.60
CA MET A 89 4.39 -8.46 25.22
C MET A 89 4.43 -6.98 24.84
N ASP A 90 5.58 -6.34 25.09
CA ASP A 90 5.80 -4.95 24.68
C ASP A 90 5.79 -4.84 23.16
N THR A 91 5.28 -3.71 22.67
CA THR A 91 5.23 -3.38 21.25
C THR A 91 6.45 -2.57 20.81
N ASN A 92 6.70 -2.56 19.49
CA ASN A 92 7.77 -1.81 18.84
C ASN A 92 7.23 -0.92 17.71
N GLU A 93 8.10 -0.10 17.14
CA GLU A 93 7.75 0.84 16.07
C GLU A 93 7.22 0.14 14.81
N ILE A 94 7.76 -1.04 14.47
CA ILE A 94 7.34 -1.82 13.30
C ILE A 94 5.88 -2.27 13.49
N GLU A 95 5.54 -2.78 14.66
CA GLU A 95 4.18 -3.22 14.98
C GLU A 95 3.18 -2.07 14.95
N ILE A 96 3.54 -0.89 15.47
CA ILE A 96 2.70 0.30 15.37
C ILE A 96 2.50 0.72 13.90
N ASN A 97 3.55 0.70 13.09
CA ASN A 97 3.44 1.01 11.66
C ASN A 97 2.55 -0.01 10.91
N VAL A 98 2.68 -1.29 11.22
CA VAL A 98 1.80 -2.34 10.67
C VAL A 98 0.35 -2.12 11.11
N PHE A 99 0.12 -1.80 12.38
CA PHE A 99 -1.21 -1.51 12.91
C PHE A 99 -1.86 -0.30 12.20
N LEU A 100 -1.11 0.79 11.98
CA LEU A 100 -1.58 1.94 11.21
C LEU A 100 -1.90 1.57 9.75
N GLY A 101 -1.08 0.72 9.13
CA GLY A 101 -1.35 0.18 7.80
C GLY A 101 -2.65 -0.63 7.72
N ILE A 102 -2.92 -1.46 8.74
CA ILE A 102 -4.18 -2.21 8.85
C ILE A 102 -5.36 -1.24 9.01
N LEU A 103 -5.23 -0.21 9.85
CA LEU A 103 -6.27 0.81 10.00
C LEU A 103 -6.57 1.52 8.69
N PHE A 104 -5.53 1.95 7.97
CA PHE A 104 -5.68 2.60 6.67
C PHE A 104 -6.37 1.67 5.65
N TYR A 105 -5.94 0.42 5.58
CA TYR A 105 -6.56 -0.59 4.73
C TYR A 105 -8.05 -0.77 5.07
N SER A 106 -8.39 -0.92 6.35
CA SER A 106 -9.79 -1.09 6.79
C SER A 106 -10.67 0.15 6.55
N ALA A 107 -10.08 1.34 6.53
CA ALA A 107 -10.82 2.57 6.21
C ALA A 107 -11.16 2.66 4.72
N VAL A 108 -10.32 2.09 3.84
CA VAL A 108 -10.54 2.08 2.40
C VAL A 108 -11.47 0.95 1.98
N PHE A 109 -11.28 -0.24 2.54
CA PHE A 109 -12.04 -1.44 2.20
C PHE A 109 -13.09 -1.68 3.30
N ARG A 110 -14.32 -1.22 3.04
CA ARG A 110 -15.48 -1.40 3.91
C ARG A 110 -16.23 -2.70 3.64
#